data_AF-A0AAN7GWY0-F1
#
_entry.id   AF-A0AAN7GWY0-F1
#
_cell.length_a   1.000
_cell.length_b   1.000
_cell.length_c   1.000
_cell.angle_alpha   90.00
_cell.angle_beta   90.00
_cell.angle_gamma   90.00
#
_symmetry.space_group_name_H-M   'P 1'
#
loop_
_entity.id
_entity.type
_entity.pdbx_description
1 polymer ?
#
loop_
_entity_poly.entity_id
_entity_poly.type
_entity_poly.pdbx_seq_one_letter_code
_entity_poly.pdbx_strand_id
1 'polypeptide(L)'
;MKRNGIKFANRQPLMASKILAYDSTNIIFSSYGEYWRHLRKICTVDLLSAKRVQSFRWIREEEMSNVVGRIASSAGSPVNLTVHIFSSIYSVTARAAFGKKSRSHEQFISLAAEASRRASGFDFSDIFPSLTWLHCHQQNEAPTREGTQGRWILLEHRQY
;
A
#
# COMPACT_ATOMS: atom_id res chain seq x y z
N MET A 1 -19.44 -22.32 -3.35
CA MET A 1 -18.69 -22.05 -2.10
C MET A 1 -18.89 -23.23 -1.15
N LYS A 2 -17.80 -23.81 -0.62
CA LYS A 2 -17.85 -24.93 0.34
C LYS A 2 -18.65 -24.55 1.60
N ARG A 3 -19.26 -25.56 2.22
CA ARG A 3 -20.25 -25.55 3.32
C ARG A 3 -20.03 -24.53 4.47
N ASN A 4 -18.80 -24.06 4.71
CA ASN A 4 -18.46 -23.12 5.80
C ASN A 4 -17.83 -21.79 5.34
N GLY A 5 -17.83 -21.45 4.05
CA GLY A 5 -17.12 -20.26 3.54
C GLY A 5 -17.57 -18.94 4.16
N ILE A 6 -18.86 -18.81 4.51
CA ILE A 6 -19.40 -17.59 5.14
C ILE A 6 -18.97 -17.49 6.60
N LYS A 7 -18.87 -18.62 7.32
CA LYS A 7 -18.45 -18.65 8.74
C LYS A 7 -17.04 -18.09 8.94
N PHE A 8 -16.18 -18.24 7.93
CA PHE A 8 -14.80 -17.75 7.93
C PHE A 8 -14.59 -16.50 7.07
N ALA A 9 -15.68 -15.87 6.60
CA ALA A 9 -15.59 -14.67 5.76
C ALA A 9 -15.34 -13.39 6.56
N ASN A 10 -15.62 -13.41 7.88
CA ASN A 10 -15.39 -12.27 8.75
C ASN A 10 -13.89 -12.07 9.03
N ARG A 11 -13.49 -10.80 9.01
CA ARG A 11 -12.14 -10.36 9.38
C ARG A 11 -12.21 -9.60 10.70
N GLN A 12 -11.31 -9.92 11.61
CA GLN A 12 -11.13 -9.13 12.82
C GLN A 12 -10.45 -7.81 12.44
N PRO A 13 -10.94 -6.66 12.93
CA PRO A 13 -10.30 -5.37 12.67
C PRO A 13 -8.89 -5.34 13.25
N LEU A 14 -7.92 -4.94 12.44
CA LEU A 14 -6.54 -4.67 12.88
C LEU A 14 -6.40 -3.18 13.17
N MET A 15 -5.49 -2.79 14.06
CA MET A 15 -5.21 -1.38 14.33
C MET A 15 -4.78 -0.65 13.05
N ALA A 16 -3.94 -1.29 12.24
CA ALA A 16 -3.55 -0.79 10.94
C ALA A 16 -4.75 -0.56 10.00
N SER A 17 -5.77 -1.45 10.01
CA SER A 17 -6.95 -1.26 9.17
C SER A 17 -7.87 -0.16 9.69
N LYS A 18 -7.92 0.08 11.00
CA LYS A 18 -8.67 1.22 11.54
C LYS A 18 -8.11 2.55 11.06
N ILE A 19 -6.79 2.68 11.05
CA ILE A 19 -6.09 3.90 10.63
C ILE A 19 -6.08 4.06 9.11
N LEU A 20 -5.67 3.03 8.38
CA LEU A 20 -5.41 3.12 6.94
C LEU A 20 -6.66 2.93 6.07
N ALA A 21 -7.69 2.28 6.61
CA ALA A 21 -8.84 1.83 5.84
C ALA A 21 -10.18 2.40 6.35
N TYR A 22 -10.17 3.64 6.83
CA TYR A 22 -11.37 4.36 7.30
C TYR A 22 -12.19 3.52 8.29
N ASP A 23 -11.60 3.20 9.43
CA ASP A 23 -12.19 2.30 10.42
C ASP A 23 -12.57 0.92 9.87
N SER A 24 -11.67 0.33 9.07
CA SER A 24 -11.87 -0.98 8.44
C SER A 24 -13.09 -1.08 7.51
N THR A 25 -13.52 0.01 6.88
CA THR A 25 -14.66 0.01 5.94
C THR A 25 -14.27 -0.27 4.49
N ASN A 26 -12.99 -0.45 4.15
CA ASN A 26 -12.60 -0.79 2.79
C ASN A 26 -12.94 -2.26 2.40
N ILE A 27 -12.81 -2.59 1.11
CA ILE A 27 -13.08 -3.94 0.59
C ILE A 27 -12.17 -5.04 1.17
N ILE A 28 -11.00 -4.68 1.70
CA ILE A 28 -10.00 -5.62 2.22
C ILE A 28 -10.32 -6.03 3.66
N PHE A 29 -10.73 -5.07 4.51
CA PHE A 29 -10.83 -5.24 5.96
C PHE A 29 -12.27 -5.20 6.51
N SER A 30 -13.25 -4.77 5.73
CA SER A 30 -14.65 -4.75 6.19
C SER A 30 -15.17 -6.14 6.50
N SER A 31 -15.94 -6.23 7.59
CA SER A 31 -16.62 -7.46 7.99
C SER A 31 -17.63 -7.91 6.94
N TYR A 32 -17.87 -9.21 6.88
CA TYR A 32 -18.82 -9.75 5.92
C TYR A 32 -20.24 -9.32 6.28
N GLY A 33 -20.91 -8.68 5.33
CA GLY A 33 -22.28 -8.19 5.47
C GLY A 33 -22.76 -7.56 4.18
N GLU A 34 -23.96 -6.99 4.19
CA GLU A 34 -24.56 -6.38 3.00
C GLU A 34 -23.67 -5.28 2.39
N TYR A 35 -23.06 -4.44 3.23
CA TYR A 35 -22.14 -3.40 2.78
C TYR A 35 -20.94 -3.96 1.99
N TRP A 36 -20.22 -4.93 2.58
CA TRP A 36 -19.08 -5.56 1.90
C TRP A 36 -19.50 -6.29 0.62
N ARG A 37 -20.67 -6.95 0.61
CA ARG A 37 -21.22 -7.60 -0.59
C ARG A 37 -21.48 -6.58 -1.71
N HIS A 38 -22.02 -5.41 -1.38
CA HIS A 38 -22.21 -4.31 -2.35
C HIS A 38 -20.88 -3.79 -2.88
N LEU A 39 -19.91 -3.48 -2.01
CA LEU A 39 -18.57 -3.07 -2.43
C LEU A 39 -17.91 -4.10 -3.35
N ARG A 40 -17.96 -5.38 -2.96
CA ARG A 40 -17.40 -6.48 -3.77
C ARG A 40 -18.08 -6.56 -5.13
N LYS A 41 -19.39 -6.36 -5.21
CA LYS A 41 -20.11 -6.33 -6.48
C LYS A 41 -19.61 -5.21 -7.38
N ILE A 42 -19.51 -3.97 -6.87
CA ILE A 42 -18.99 -2.81 -7.62
C ILE A 42 -17.57 -3.10 -8.12
N CYS A 43 -16.67 -3.53 -7.24
CA CYS A 43 -15.29 -3.84 -7.63
C CYS A 43 -15.22 -4.94 -8.70
N THR A 44 -16.00 -6.01 -8.56
CA THR A 44 -15.94 -7.15 -9.49
C THR A 44 -16.57 -6.83 -10.85
N VAL A 45 -17.71 -6.12 -10.85
CA VAL A 45 -18.50 -5.88 -12.06
C VAL A 45 -18.00 -4.65 -12.82
N ASP A 46 -17.67 -3.56 -12.12
CA ASP A 46 -17.41 -2.28 -12.77
C ASP A 46 -15.92 -1.99 -12.92
N LEU A 47 -15.14 -2.26 -11.86
CA LEU A 47 -13.71 -1.91 -11.80
C LEU A 47 -12.80 -3.02 -12.34
N LEU A 48 -13.11 -4.28 -12.04
CA LEU A 48 -12.26 -5.45 -12.31
C LEU A 48 -12.92 -6.46 -13.25
N SER A 49 -13.96 -6.06 -14.00
CA SER A 49 -14.51 -6.93 -15.04
C SER A 49 -13.48 -7.24 -16.11
N ALA A 50 -13.61 -8.41 -16.75
CA ALA A 50 -12.70 -8.84 -17.81
C ALA A 50 -12.56 -7.76 -18.91
N LYS A 51 -13.68 -7.15 -19.32
CA LYS A 51 -13.67 -6.05 -20.31
C LYS A 51 -12.84 -4.85 -19.83
N ARG A 52 -13.02 -4.41 -18.58
CA ARG A 52 -12.26 -3.29 -18.01
C ARG A 52 -10.78 -3.62 -17.88
N VAL A 53 -10.44 -4.81 -17.36
CA VAL A 53 -9.04 -5.25 -17.21
C VAL A 53 -8.33 -5.36 -18.55
N GLN A 54 -9.03 -5.81 -19.60
CA GLN A 54 -8.49 -5.86 -20.97
C GLN A 54 -8.31 -4.45 -21.57
N SER A 55 -9.17 -3.49 -21.24
CA SER A 55 -9.00 -2.11 -21.70
C SER A 55 -7.69 -1.46 -21.21
N PHE A 56 -7.12 -1.94 -20.10
CA PHE A 56 -5.83 -1.51 -19.56
C PHE A 56 -4.64 -2.37 -20.00
N ARG A 57 -4.83 -3.27 -20.97
CA ARG A 57 -3.77 -4.15 -21.47
C ARG A 57 -2.54 -3.38 -21.94
N TRP A 58 -2.76 -2.31 -22.71
CA TRP A 58 -1.69 -1.47 -23.24
C TRP A 58 -0.81 -0.86 -22.15
N ILE A 59 -1.37 -0.50 -20.98
CA ILE A 59 -0.61 0.02 -19.83
C ILE A 59 0.37 -1.04 -19.33
N ARG A 60 -0.08 -2.29 -19.21
CA ARG A 60 0.77 -3.40 -18.73
C ARG A 60 1.87 -3.74 -19.74
N GLU A 61 1.54 -3.74 -21.03
CA GLU A 61 2.50 -4.00 -22.10
C GLU A 61 3.59 -2.91 -22.14
N GLU A 62 3.21 -1.64 -22.05
CA GLU A 62 4.14 -0.53 -22.00
C GLU A 62 5.05 -0.58 -20.76
N GLU A 63 4.48 -0.74 -19.56
CA GLU A 63 5.26 -0.78 -18.32
C GLU A 63 6.17 -2.02 -18.25
N MET A 64 5.75 -3.16 -18.82
CA MET A 64 6.59 -4.37 -18.89
C MET A 64 7.71 -4.22 -19.93
N SER A 65 7.44 -3.62 -21.08
CA SER A 65 8.47 -3.31 -22.08
C SER A 65 9.56 -2.42 -21.49
N ASN A 66 9.18 -1.44 -20.66
CA ASN A 66 10.14 -0.59 -19.94
C ASN A 66 11.00 -1.38 -18.93
N VAL A 67 10.44 -2.37 -18.24
CA VAL A 67 11.21 -3.25 -17.34
C VAL A 67 12.21 -4.08 -18.12
N VAL A 68 11.77 -4.74 -19.20
CA VAL A 68 12.64 -5.55 -20.06
C VAL A 68 13.76 -4.71 -20.65
N GLY A 69 13.47 -3.49 -21.12
CA GLY A 69 14.48 -2.55 -21.60
C GLY A 69 15.54 -2.23 -20.54
N ARG A 70 15.13 -1.92 -19.30
CA ARG A 70 16.06 -1.66 -18.19
C ARG A 70 16.93 -2.86 -17.85
N ILE A 71 16.36 -4.07 -17.86
CA ILE A 71 17.11 -5.31 -17.63
C ILE A 71 18.13 -5.52 -18.76
N ALA A 72 17.72 -5.36 -20.01
CA ALA A 72 18.59 -5.52 -21.18
C ALA A 72 19.75 -4.51 -21.18
N SER A 73 19.49 -3.25 -20.79
CA SER A 73 20.54 -2.23 -20.65
C SER A 73 21.50 -2.49 -19.49
N SER A 74 21.14 -3.36 -18.55
CA SER A 74 21.97 -3.76 -17.40
C SER A 74 22.68 -5.08 -17.64
N ALA A 75 22.85 -5.50 -18.90
CA ALA A 75 23.53 -6.74 -19.24
C ALA A 75 24.93 -6.81 -18.62
N GLY A 76 25.21 -7.91 -17.91
CA GLY A 76 26.49 -8.12 -17.24
C GLY A 76 26.58 -7.52 -15.83
N SER A 77 25.55 -6.85 -15.31
CA SER A 77 25.49 -6.38 -13.92
C SER A 77 24.32 -7.03 -13.13
N PRO A 78 24.45 -7.18 -11.80
CA PRO A 78 23.35 -7.64 -10.97
C PRO A 78 22.15 -6.68 -11.01
N VAL A 79 20.97 -7.19 -11.30
CA VAL A 79 19.72 -6.40 -11.36
C VAL A 79 18.80 -6.76 -10.19
N ASN A 80 18.35 -5.75 -9.46
CA ASN A 80 17.33 -5.92 -8.42
C ASN A 80 15.92 -5.95 -9.03
N LEU A 81 15.45 -7.14 -9.40
CA LEU A 81 14.12 -7.33 -10.00
C LEU A 81 12.97 -6.91 -9.08
N THR A 82 13.13 -7.03 -7.76
CA THR A 82 12.12 -6.65 -6.78
C THR A 82 11.73 -5.19 -6.95
N VAL A 83 12.71 -4.29 -7.06
CA VAL A 83 12.47 -2.85 -7.24
C VAL A 83 11.73 -2.58 -8.55
N HIS A 84 12.14 -3.22 -9.64
CA HIS A 84 11.52 -3.01 -10.96
C HIS A 84 10.08 -3.54 -11.00
N ILE A 85 9.83 -4.74 -10.48
CA ILE A 85 8.50 -5.36 -10.48
C ILE A 85 7.53 -4.54 -9.63
N PHE A 86 7.91 -4.18 -8.40
CA PHE A 86 7.04 -3.36 -7.53
C PHE A 86 6.77 -1.99 -8.14
N SER A 87 7.80 -1.32 -8.69
CA SER A 87 7.62 -0.04 -9.38
C SER A 87 6.62 -0.15 -10.53
N SER A 88 6.69 -1.20 -11.34
CA SER A 88 5.73 -1.43 -12.43
C SER A 88 4.32 -1.74 -11.95
N ILE A 89 4.14 -2.53 -10.89
CA ILE A 89 2.81 -2.79 -10.30
C ILE A 89 2.17 -1.48 -9.84
N TYR A 90 2.91 -0.65 -9.12
CA TYR A 90 2.45 0.65 -8.66
C TYR A 90 2.13 1.60 -9.82
N SER A 91 2.98 1.65 -10.84
CA SER A 91 2.77 2.44 -12.06
C SER A 91 1.51 2.02 -12.82
N VAL A 92 1.33 0.71 -13.06
CA VAL A 92 0.13 0.16 -13.70
C VAL A 92 -1.12 0.50 -12.90
N THR A 93 -1.09 0.33 -11.57
CA THR A 93 -2.24 0.59 -10.70
C THR A 93 -2.60 2.08 -10.70
N ALA A 94 -1.60 2.96 -10.56
CA ALA A 94 -1.81 4.40 -10.58
C ALA A 94 -2.41 4.86 -11.92
N ARG A 95 -1.87 4.37 -13.05
CA ARG A 95 -2.38 4.71 -14.38
C ARG A 95 -3.78 4.15 -14.64
N ALA A 96 -4.10 2.97 -14.13
CA ALA A 96 -5.44 2.42 -14.21
C ALA A 96 -6.45 3.22 -13.38
N ALA A 97 -6.03 3.76 -12.22
CA ALA A 97 -6.89 4.52 -11.32
C ALA A 97 -7.07 5.99 -11.74
N PHE A 98 -5.99 6.66 -12.17
CA PHE A 98 -5.95 8.10 -12.41
C PHE A 98 -5.74 8.48 -13.89
N GLY A 99 -5.50 7.52 -14.78
CA GLY A 99 -5.32 7.76 -16.21
C GLY A 99 -3.87 8.11 -16.60
N LYS A 100 -3.66 9.29 -17.20
CA LYS A 100 -2.35 9.71 -17.70
C LYS A 100 -1.42 10.11 -16.54
N LYS A 101 -0.12 9.82 -16.68
CA LYS A 101 0.91 10.14 -15.67
C LYS A 101 0.81 11.61 -15.24
N SER A 102 0.70 11.81 -13.93
CA SER A 102 0.54 13.11 -13.28
C SER A 102 1.22 13.09 -11.91
N ARG A 103 1.40 14.27 -11.30
CA ARG A 103 1.94 14.38 -9.92
C ARG A 103 1.20 13.51 -8.91
N SER A 104 -0.11 13.32 -9.09
CA SER A 104 -0.94 12.46 -8.24
C SER A 104 -0.51 10.99 -8.29
N HIS A 105 0.08 10.52 -9.39
CA HIS A 105 0.59 9.16 -9.50
C HIS A 105 1.77 8.95 -8.55
N GLU A 106 2.75 9.84 -8.55
CA GLU A 106 3.93 9.72 -7.68
C GLU A 106 3.55 9.76 -6.20
N GLN A 107 2.64 10.67 -5.84
CA GLN A 107 2.10 10.76 -4.48
C GLN A 107 1.35 9.48 -4.09
N PHE A 108 0.50 8.95 -4.97
CA PHE A 108 -0.22 7.70 -4.72
C PHE A 108 0.74 6.52 -4.55
N ILE A 109 1.74 6.38 -5.43
CA ILE A 109 2.71 5.28 -5.37
C ILE A 109 3.50 5.34 -4.07
N SER A 110 3.98 6.53 -3.70
CA SER A 110 4.70 6.74 -2.44
C SER A 110 3.84 6.38 -1.22
N LEU A 111 2.60 6.88 -1.18
CA LEU A 111 1.67 6.60 -0.10
C LEU A 111 1.28 5.12 -0.03
N ALA A 112 1.03 4.49 -1.18
CA ALA A 112 0.66 3.07 -1.25
C ALA A 112 1.80 2.17 -0.80
N ALA A 113 3.05 2.49 -1.14
CA ALA A 113 4.23 1.76 -0.68
C ALA A 113 4.42 1.89 0.84
N GLU A 114 4.30 3.11 1.38
CA GLU A 114 4.40 3.34 2.82
C GLU A 114 3.25 2.67 3.59
N ALA A 115 2.02 2.77 3.10
CA ALA A 115 0.86 2.09 3.68
C ALA A 115 1.05 0.58 3.68
N SER A 116 1.56 0.00 2.60
CA SER A 116 1.85 -1.45 2.52
C SER A 116 2.92 -1.86 3.53
N ARG A 117 3.98 -1.07 3.67
CA ARG A 117 5.04 -1.31 4.67
C ARG A 117 4.48 -1.28 6.09
N ARG A 118 3.68 -0.28 6.42
CA ARG A 118 3.03 -0.14 7.75
C ARG A 118 2.02 -1.26 8.02
N ALA A 119 1.19 -1.60 7.04
CA ALA A 119 0.17 -2.64 7.16
C ALA A 119 0.76 -4.07 7.21
N SER A 120 1.99 -4.26 6.75
CA SER A 120 2.68 -5.56 6.84
C SER A 120 3.21 -5.89 8.24
N GLY A 121 3.26 -4.91 9.15
CA GLY A 121 3.59 -5.12 10.55
C GLY A 121 2.39 -5.55 11.37
N PHE A 122 2.65 -6.18 12.52
CA PHE A 122 1.62 -6.46 13.53
C PHE A 122 1.73 -5.43 14.66
N ASP A 123 0.59 -4.92 15.13
CA ASP A 123 0.55 -4.11 16.33
C ASP A 123 0.40 -5.01 17.56
N PHE A 124 1.06 -4.69 18.67
CA PHE A 124 0.89 -5.47 19.91
C PHE A 124 -0.55 -5.46 20.40
N SER A 125 -1.30 -4.38 20.13
CA SER A 125 -2.71 -4.28 20.47
C SER A 125 -3.60 -5.22 19.65
N ASP A 126 -3.15 -5.70 18.49
CA ASP A 126 -3.87 -6.70 17.68
C ASP A 126 -3.83 -8.09 18.33
N ILE A 127 -2.77 -8.39 19.10
CA ILE A 127 -2.58 -9.67 19.80
C ILE A 127 -3.06 -9.58 21.25
N PHE A 128 -2.76 -8.46 21.91
CA PHE A 128 -3.07 -8.19 23.31
C PHE A 128 -3.90 -6.90 23.42
N PRO A 129 -5.24 -6.99 23.35
CA PRO A 129 -6.11 -5.81 23.38
C PRO A 129 -5.97 -4.94 24.63
N SER A 130 -5.50 -5.50 25.75
CA SER A 130 -5.18 -4.76 26.97
C SER A 130 -4.01 -3.77 26.82
N LEU A 131 -3.18 -3.92 25.77
CA LEU A 131 -2.03 -3.07 25.46
C LEU A 131 -2.34 -2.02 24.38
N THR A 132 -3.61 -1.69 24.16
CA THR A 132 -4.04 -0.65 23.21
C THR A 132 -3.42 0.72 23.46
N TRP A 133 -3.04 1.04 24.70
CA TRP A 133 -2.32 2.28 25.05
C TRP A 133 -0.90 2.35 24.46
N LEU A 134 -0.24 1.20 24.22
CA LEU A 134 1.13 1.13 23.72
C LEU A 134 1.24 1.57 22.24
N HIS A 135 0.14 1.47 21.50
CA HIS A 135 0.03 1.95 20.13
C HIS A 135 0.40 3.44 19.99
N CYS A 136 0.00 4.26 20.97
CA CYS A 136 0.30 5.70 21.02
C CYS A 136 1.82 5.97 21.09
N HIS A 137 2.59 5.10 21.75
CA HIS A 137 4.03 5.24 21.86
C HIS A 137 4.77 4.85 20.57
N GLN A 138 4.31 3.83 19.85
CA GLN A 138 4.94 3.38 18.59
C GLN A 138 4.80 4.41 17.46
N GLN A 139 3.77 5.25 17.49
CA GLN A 139 3.60 6.34 16.52
C GLN A 139 4.56 7.51 16.74
N ASN A 140 5.02 7.74 17.97
CA ASN A 140 5.96 8.82 18.31
C ASN A 140 7.42 8.50 17.98
N GLU A 141 7.74 7.24 17.64
CA GLU A 141 9.10 6.82 17.24
C GLU A 141 9.29 6.73 15.71
N ALA A 142 8.25 7.00 14.91
CA ALA A 142 8.40 7.09 13.48
C ALA A 142 9.32 8.28 13.13
N PRO A 143 10.40 8.10 12.36
CA PRO A 143 11.32 9.19 12.08
C PRO A 143 10.64 10.20 11.17
N THR A 144 10.21 11.33 11.75
CA THR A 144 9.90 12.56 11.03
C THR A 144 11.16 12.96 10.28
N ARG A 145 11.22 12.73 8.97
CA ARG A 145 12.38 13.06 8.12
C ARG A 145 12.57 14.55 7.86
N GLU A 146 12.02 15.40 8.73
CA GLU A 146 12.26 16.84 8.75
C GLU A 146 12.33 17.27 10.22
N GLY A 147 13.53 17.40 10.79
CA GLY A 147 13.67 17.93 12.15
C GLY A 147 14.96 17.66 12.90
N THR A 148 15.82 16.74 12.44
CA THR A 148 17.04 16.35 13.18
C THR A 148 18.37 16.68 12.52
N GLN A 149 18.39 17.28 11.32
CA GLN A 149 19.65 17.77 10.73
C GLN A 149 20.03 19.19 11.20
N GLY A 150 19.08 19.98 11.73
CA GLY A 150 19.32 21.37 12.15
C GLY A 150 19.60 21.59 13.64
N ARG A 151 19.46 20.56 14.49
CA ARG A 151 19.55 20.72 15.95
C ARG A 151 20.92 20.36 16.53
N TRP A 152 21.76 19.64 15.78
CA TRP A 152 23.13 19.30 16.20
C TRP A 152 24.12 20.42 15.91
N ILE A 153 23.91 21.20 14.84
CA ILE A 153 24.84 22.28 14.42
C ILE A 153 24.81 23.48 15.39
N LEU A 154 23.72 23.69 16.14
CA LEU A 154 23.61 24.81 17.09
C LEU A 154 24.12 24.48 18.51
N LEU A 155 24.45 23.21 18.80
CA LEU A 155 25.01 22.83 20.11
C LEU A 155 26.53 22.72 20.12
N GLU A 156 27.18 22.70 18.95
CA GLU A 156 28.64 22.61 18.85
C GLU A 156 29.36 23.97 18.90
N HIS A 157 28.63 25.08 18.76
CA HIS A 157 29.17 26.45 18.83
C HIS A 157 29.00 27.15 20.20
N ARG A 158 28.67 26.41 21.26
CA ARG A 158 28.58 26.94 22.63
C ARG A 158 29.50 26.23 23.62
N GLN A 159 30.63 25.70 23.17
CA GLN A 159 31.70 25.21 24.05
C GLN A 159 33.13 25.45 23.54
N TYR A 160 33.36 26.45 22.70
CA TYR A 160 34.67 27.11 22.54
C TYR A 160 34.49 28.57 22.19
#